data_AF-H5V107-F1
#
_entry.id   AF-H5V107-F1
#
_cell.length_a   1.000
_cell.length_b   1.000
_cell.length_c   1.000
_cell.angle_alpha   90.00
_cell.angle_beta   90.00
_cell.angle_gamma   90.00
#
_symmetry.space_group_name_H-M   'P 1'
#
loop_
_entity.id
_entity.type
_entity.pdbx_description
1 polymer ?
#
loop_
_entity_poly.entity_id
_entity_poly.type
_entity_poly.pdbx_seq_one_letter_code
_entity_poly.pdbx_strand_id
1 'polypeptide(L)'
;MNKKWKWIAGLVFVGILLGGALALSSMWVMHKTSDTAFCLSCHTMQAPYEEYQGSAHFMNQKGIRAECHDCHIPQSGMDYLITKIRASKDIYHEFVTGKIDTPEKFEQHRLEMAQTVWDQMKANDSATCRSCHQFDAMDLQKQSADAQKMHALGIKEKQTCIDCHKGIAHFPPEITIDSKAHDALLEHARQTPADAKEVYPVAPAPLGNLGNVYPATKLNVVGKSGDAREVEITGSQMQGAEQVIYLAAGQRLVLATLTDEGKKAVKATSDWEKDPYGNVWRNVSLRAPLAEPALSKPDEIWNYAKTLDQAYCSGCHAPISSEHYTVNAWPSVAKGMGARTDISAEDLDILTRWFQYHAKDIATRE
;
A
#
# COMPACT_ATOMS: atom_id res chain seq x y z
N MET A 1 41.76 8.72 -56.64
CA MET A 1 40.71 8.97 -55.62
C MET A 1 40.37 10.46 -55.63
N ASN A 2 39.13 10.80 -55.99
CA ASN A 2 38.70 12.19 -56.25
C ASN A 2 38.88 13.06 -54.98
N LYS A 3 39.38 14.30 -55.12
CA LYS A 3 39.75 15.18 -53.98
C LYS A 3 38.56 15.37 -53.01
N LYS A 4 37.33 15.40 -53.55
CA LYS A 4 36.07 15.44 -52.80
C LYS A 4 35.83 14.21 -51.90
N TRP A 5 36.23 13.02 -52.33
CA TRP A 5 36.08 11.77 -51.56
C TRP A 5 37.02 11.73 -50.34
N LYS A 6 38.23 12.29 -50.48
CA LYS A 6 39.17 12.43 -49.35
C LYS A 6 38.62 13.38 -48.27
N TRP A 7 37.94 14.46 -48.68
CA TRP A 7 37.29 15.40 -47.75
C TRP A 7 36.08 14.79 -47.05
N ILE A 8 35.21 14.09 -47.78
CA ILE A 8 34.05 13.38 -47.19
C ILE A 8 34.52 12.31 -46.21
N ALA A 9 35.52 11.50 -46.59
CA ALA A 9 36.09 10.48 -45.70
C ALA A 9 36.74 11.11 -44.45
N GLY A 10 37.43 12.25 -44.59
CA GLY A 10 37.98 12.99 -43.46
C GLY A 10 36.92 13.53 -42.51
N LEU A 11 35.82 14.09 -43.03
CA LEU A 11 34.70 14.58 -42.20
C LEU A 11 33.98 13.45 -41.48
N VAL A 12 33.76 12.31 -42.15
CA VAL A 12 33.19 11.11 -41.51
C VAL A 12 34.12 10.58 -40.42
N PHE A 13 35.43 10.54 -40.66
CA PHE A 13 36.41 10.09 -39.66
C PHE A 13 36.43 11.01 -38.43
N VAL A 14 36.43 12.34 -38.63
CA VAL A 14 36.33 13.31 -37.53
C VAL A 14 34.99 13.17 -36.80
N GLY A 15 33.89 12.97 -37.52
CA GLY A 15 32.57 12.73 -36.92
C GLY A 15 32.52 11.46 -36.07
N ILE A 16 33.14 10.37 -36.51
CA ILE A 16 33.27 9.13 -35.73
C ILE A 16 34.11 9.36 -34.48
N LEU A 17 35.23 10.08 -34.58
CA LEU A 17 36.08 10.38 -33.43
C LEU A 17 35.36 11.24 -32.40
N LEU A 18 34.68 12.30 -32.84
CA LEU A 18 33.91 13.18 -31.96
C LEU A 18 32.72 12.45 -31.34
N GLY A 19 31.97 11.69 -32.13
CA GLY A 19 30.84 10.89 -31.64
C GLY A 19 31.28 9.80 -30.66
N GLY A 20 32.38 9.10 -30.96
CA GLY A 20 32.97 8.10 -30.07
C GLY A 20 33.47 8.72 -28.76
N ALA A 21 34.16 9.86 -28.83
CA ALA A 21 34.61 10.58 -27.62
C ALA A 21 33.43 11.03 -26.76
N LEU A 22 32.39 11.60 -27.37
CA LEU A 22 31.15 11.97 -26.67
C LEU A 22 30.52 10.76 -25.98
N ALA A 23 30.28 9.68 -26.72
CA ALA A 23 29.67 8.46 -26.17
C ALA A 23 30.47 7.89 -24.99
N LEU A 24 31.79 7.74 -25.14
CA LEU A 24 32.66 7.22 -24.08
C LEU A 24 32.68 8.14 -22.86
N SER A 25 32.75 9.46 -23.08
CA SER A 25 32.71 10.44 -21.99
C SER A 25 31.38 10.41 -21.24
N SER A 26 30.24 10.31 -21.95
CA SER A 26 28.92 10.20 -21.34
C SER A 26 28.79 8.92 -20.53
N MET A 27 29.22 7.78 -21.07
CA MET A 27 29.22 6.51 -20.33
C MET A 27 30.08 6.59 -19.06
N TRP A 28 31.27 7.19 -19.16
CA TRP A 28 32.14 7.37 -18.00
C TRP A 28 31.50 8.25 -16.92
N VAL A 29 30.89 9.38 -17.28
CA VAL A 29 30.17 10.25 -16.33
C VAL A 29 29.00 9.51 -15.69
N MET A 30 28.22 8.76 -16.48
CA MET A 30 27.10 7.98 -15.96
C MET A 30 27.56 6.94 -14.93
N HIS A 31 28.66 6.22 -15.18
CA HIS A 31 29.23 5.31 -14.20
C HIS A 31 29.76 6.06 -12.96
N LYS A 32 30.50 7.16 -13.15
CA LYS A 32 31.07 7.91 -12.02
C LYS A 32 30.04 8.52 -11.09
N THR A 33 28.91 8.95 -11.62
CA THR A 33 27.76 9.42 -10.83
C THR A 33 26.96 8.28 -10.19
N SER A 34 27.39 7.02 -10.32
CA SER A 34 26.84 5.88 -9.57
C SER A 34 27.74 5.47 -8.41
N ASP A 35 29.00 5.92 -8.36
CA ASP A 35 29.94 5.52 -7.30
C ASP A 35 29.41 5.95 -5.93
N THR A 36 29.58 5.12 -4.89
CA THR A 36 29.21 5.46 -3.51
C THR A 36 29.84 6.79 -3.07
N ALA A 37 31.07 7.08 -3.49
CA ALA A 37 31.74 8.36 -3.21
C ALA A 37 31.01 9.58 -3.80
N PHE A 38 30.31 9.44 -4.94
CA PHE A 38 29.47 10.50 -5.48
C PHE A 38 28.20 10.68 -4.65
N CYS A 39 27.54 9.59 -4.26
CA CYS A 39 26.37 9.67 -3.38
C CYS A 39 26.72 10.37 -2.05
N LEU A 40 27.85 10.02 -1.45
CA LEU A 40 28.36 10.63 -0.20
C LEU A 40 28.88 12.07 -0.35
N SER A 41 28.86 12.63 -1.57
CA SER A 41 29.19 14.05 -1.75
C SER A 41 28.09 14.99 -1.22
N CYS A 42 26.87 14.48 -1.00
CA CYS A 42 25.80 15.17 -0.31
C CYS A 42 25.78 14.79 1.18
N HIS A 43 25.65 15.76 2.08
CA HIS A 43 25.63 15.49 3.53
C HIS A 43 24.42 14.66 3.95
N THR A 44 23.31 14.76 3.23
CA THR A 44 22.07 14.01 3.47
C THR A 44 22.23 12.50 3.29
N MET A 45 23.24 12.05 2.56
CA MET A 45 23.52 10.63 2.34
C MET A 45 24.39 10.00 3.44
N GLN A 46 24.92 10.80 4.38
CA GLN A 46 25.76 10.30 5.47
C GLN A 46 24.97 9.38 6.43
N ALA A 47 23.75 9.78 6.80
CA ALA A 47 22.91 8.97 7.70
C ALA A 47 22.54 7.60 7.08
N PRO A 48 21.97 7.51 5.86
CA PRO A 48 21.74 6.21 5.20
C PRO A 48 22.99 5.35 5.06
N TYR A 49 24.16 5.97 4.87
CA TYR A 49 25.42 5.25 4.77
C TYR A 49 25.84 4.60 6.09
N GLU A 50 25.69 5.30 7.22
CA GLU A 50 25.95 4.74 8.55
C GLU A 50 25.01 3.56 8.85
N GLU A 51 23.74 3.65 8.45
CA GLU A 51 22.80 2.53 8.56
C GLU A 51 23.26 1.33 7.70
N TYR A 52 23.65 1.60 6.46
CA TYR A 52 24.15 0.59 5.52
C TYR A 52 25.41 -0.11 6.04
N GLN A 53 26.31 0.60 6.73
CA GLN A 53 27.50 0.00 7.34
C GLN A 53 27.19 -1.07 8.39
N GLY A 54 26.02 -0.99 9.04
CA GLY A 54 25.52 -2.00 9.97
C GLY A 54 24.91 -3.23 9.30
N SER A 55 24.72 -3.21 7.97
CA SER A 55 24.00 -4.25 7.24
C SER A 55 24.89 -5.42 6.77
N ALA A 56 24.26 -6.57 6.51
CA ALA A 56 24.91 -7.72 5.90
C ALA A 56 25.45 -7.45 4.48
N HIS A 57 24.97 -6.39 3.81
CA HIS A 57 25.42 -5.98 2.48
C HIS A 57 26.71 -5.15 2.51
N PHE A 58 27.07 -4.59 3.67
CA PHE A 58 28.36 -3.91 3.86
C PHE A 58 29.44 -4.85 4.41
N MET A 59 29.07 -5.71 5.35
CA MET A 59 29.98 -6.64 6.03
C MET A 59 29.33 -8.00 6.29
N ASN A 60 29.92 -9.06 5.74
CA ASN A 60 29.45 -10.43 5.92
C ASN A 60 30.61 -11.43 5.92
N GLN A 61 30.31 -12.67 6.34
CA GLN A 61 31.28 -13.76 6.41
C GLN A 61 31.84 -14.19 5.05
N LYS A 62 31.21 -13.79 3.93
CA LYS A 62 31.63 -14.15 2.57
C LYS A 62 32.60 -13.15 1.97
N GLY A 63 32.82 -11.99 2.61
CA GLY A 63 33.71 -10.94 2.11
C GLY A 63 33.18 -10.25 0.84
N ILE A 64 31.88 -10.31 0.59
CA ILE A 64 31.24 -9.64 -0.56
C ILE A 64 30.65 -8.33 -0.08
N ARG A 65 30.83 -7.24 -0.84
CA ARG A 65 30.22 -5.94 -0.55
C ARG A 65 29.39 -5.49 -1.74
N ALA A 66 28.15 -5.12 -1.48
CA ALA A 66 27.29 -4.45 -2.45
C ALA A 66 27.36 -2.95 -2.20
N GLU A 67 27.72 -2.15 -3.20
CA GLU A 67 27.77 -0.69 -3.12
C GLU A 67 26.36 -0.07 -3.27
N CYS A 68 26.22 1.25 -3.04
CA CYS A 68 24.91 1.91 -3.12
C CYS A 68 24.21 1.67 -4.47
N HIS A 69 24.95 1.74 -5.57
CA HIS A 69 24.38 1.53 -6.90
C HIS A 69 23.95 0.08 -7.15
N ASP A 70 24.55 -0.91 -6.50
CA ASP A 70 24.21 -2.31 -6.72
C ASP A 70 22.77 -2.61 -6.28
N CYS A 71 22.25 -1.84 -5.32
CA CYS A 71 20.87 -1.91 -4.85
C CYS A 71 19.95 -0.88 -5.51
N HIS A 72 20.40 0.37 -5.65
CA HIS A 72 19.54 1.49 -6.06
C HIS A 72 19.52 1.77 -7.58
N ILE A 73 20.49 1.25 -8.35
CA ILE A 73 20.63 1.58 -9.77
C ILE A 73 20.67 0.27 -10.58
N PRO A 74 19.66 -0.01 -11.44
CA PRO A 74 19.68 -1.17 -12.33
C PRO A 74 20.94 -1.21 -13.19
N GLN A 75 21.55 -2.38 -13.40
CA GLN A 75 22.89 -2.47 -13.98
C GLN A 75 23.00 -2.02 -15.45
N SER A 76 21.91 -2.03 -16.23
CA SER A 76 21.93 -1.61 -17.65
C SER A 76 20.52 -1.34 -18.21
N GLY A 77 20.48 -0.94 -19.49
CA GLY A 77 19.23 -0.82 -20.25
C GLY A 77 18.45 0.46 -19.97
N MET A 78 17.15 0.43 -20.27
CA MET A 78 16.27 1.59 -20.10
C MET A 78 16.04 1.95 -18.64
N ASP A 79 15.98 0.97 -17.74
CA ASP A 79 15.77 1.22 -16.32
C ASP A 79 16.94 1.97 -15.68
N TYR A 80 18.18 1.68 -16.10
CA TYR A 80 19.36 2.46 -15.70
C TYR A 80 19.19 3.94 -16.07
N LEU A 81 18.81 4.23 -17.32
CA LEU A 81 18.63 5.59 -17.81
C LEU A 81 17.48 6.30 -17.09
N ILE A 82 16.36 5.61 -16.88
CA ILE A 82 15.20 6.15 -16.15
C ILE A 82 15.58 6.50 -14.71
N THR A 83 16.29 5.62 -14.01
CA THR A 83 16.76 5.89 -12.64
C THR A 83 17.71 7.09 -12.61
N LYS A 84 18.64 7.19 -13.56
CA LYS A 84 19.56 8.35 -13.66
C LYS A 84 18.82 9.67 -13.90
N ILE A 85 17.77 9.66 -14.74
CA ILE A 85 16.93 10.85 -14.95
C ILE A 85 16.15 11.18 -13.67
N ARG A 86 15.59 10.19 -12.99
CA ARG A 86 14.83 10.39 -11.74
C ARG A 86 15.70 10.96 -10.62
N ALA A 87 16.95 10.50 -10.50
CA ALA A 87 17.92 10.99 -9.51
C ALA A 87 18.21 12.50 -9.63
N SER A 88 17.88 13.15 -10.76
CA SER A 88 17.93 14.61 -10.87
C SER A 88 16.99 15.32 -9.88
N LYS A 89 15.91 14.67 -9.44
CA LYS A 89 15.03 15.18 -8.39
C LYS A 89 15.74 15.28 -7.05
N ASP A 90 16.63 14.33 -6.74
CA ASP A 90 17.38 14.31 -5.49
C ASP A 90 18.32 15.51 -5.45
N ILE A 91 18.98 15.83 -6.56
CA ILE A 91 19.81 17.03 -6.72
C ILE A 91 18.96 18.31 -6.53
N TYR A 92 17.77 18.38 -7.13
CA TYR A 92 16.88 19.52 -6.95
C TYR A 92 16.44 19.67 -5.49
N HIS A 93 16.10 18.57 -4.81
CA HIS A 93 15.65 18.62 -3.43
C HIS A 93 16.77 18.93 -2.43
N GLU A 94 17.99 18.52 -2.73
CA GLU A 94 19.19 18.82 -1.96
C GLU A 94 19.57 20.30 -2.10
N PHE A 95 19.75 20.78 -3.33
CA PHE A 95 20.36 22.10 -3.57
C PHE A 95 19.37 23.25 -3.74
N VAL A 96 18.09 22.97 -4.03
CA VAL A 96 17.08 24.02 -4.29
C VAL A 96 16.04 24.09 -3.18
N THR A 97 15.40 22.97 -2.83
CA THR A 97 14.30 23.01 -1.84
C THR A 97 14.73 22.77 -0.40
N GLY A 98 15.87 22.11 -0.17
CA GLY A 98 16.29 21.65 1.16
C GLY A 98 15.24 20.75 1.82
N LYS A 99 14.66 19.81 1.04
CA LYS A 99 13.51 18.98 1.52
C LYS A 99 13.94 18.04 2.65
N ILE A 100 15.20 17.60 2.65
CA ILE A 100 15.77 16.62 3.58
C ILE A 100 17.11 17.09 4.20
N ASP A 101 17.38 18.40 4.21
CA ASP A 101 18.69 18.97 4.57
C ASP A 101 19.05 18.88 6.06
N THR A 102 18.11 18.52 6.93
CA THR A 102 18.34 18.22 8.36
C THR A 102 17.86 16.81 8.73
N PRO A 103 18.40 16.19 9.80
CA PRO A 103 17.95 14.88 10.27
C PRO A 103 16.44 14.80 10.53
N GLU A 104 15.85 15.86 11.09
CA GLU A 104 14.41 15.91 11.38
C GLU A 104 13.58 15.91 10.10
N LYS A 105 13.99 16.68 9.09
CA LYS A 105 13.32 16.70 7.77
C LYS A 105 13.52 15.40 7.02
N PHE A 106 14.69 14.77 7.12
CA PHE A 106 14.95 13.45 6.57
C PHE A 106 13.97 12.44 7.17
N GLU A 107 13.83 12.43 8.51
CA GLU A 107 12.95 11.51 9.22
C GLU A 107 11.48 11.73 8.86
N GLN A 108 11.03 13.00 8.78
CA GLN A 108 9.67 13.35 8.35
C GLN A 108 9.30 12.81 6.96
N HIS A 109 10.29 12.65 6.07
CA HIS A 109 10.07 12.14 4.72
C HIS A 109 10.57 10.71 4.53
N ARG A 110 11.09 10.04 5.58
CA ARG A 110 11.69 8.71 5.46
C ARG A 110 10.71 7.69 4.90
N LEU A 111 9.46 7.71 5.35
CA LEU A 111 8.42 6.81 4.86
C LEU A 111 8.12 7.04 3.37
N GLU A 112 7.93 8.30 2.95
CA GLU A 112 7.67 8.66 1.55
C GLU A 112 8.83 8.21 0.64
N MET A 113 10.07 8.45 1.07
CA MET A 113 11.28 8.05 0.34
C MET A 113 11.41 6.52 0.27
N ALA A 114 11.21 5.82 1.39
CA ALA A 114 11.29 4.36 1.45
C ALA A 114 10.23 3.72 0.54
N GLN A 115 8.98 4.18 0.61
CA GLN A 115 7.89 3.72 -0.26
C GLN A 115 8.22 3.95 -1.74
N THR A 116 8.75 5.13 -2.08
CA THR A 116 9.17 5.45 -3.45
C THR A 116 10.22 4.47 -3.96
N VAL A 117 11.21 4.12 -3.15
CA VAL A 117 12.25 3.14 -3.52
C VAL A 117 11.68 1.73 -3.61
N TRP A 118 10.82 1.33 -2.66
CA TRP A 118 10.18 0.01 -2.67
C TRP A 118 9.29 -0.18 -3.89
N ASP A 119 8.50 0.82 -4.26
CA ASP A 119 7.64 0.78 -5.44
C ASP A 119 8.46 0.67 -6.73
N GLN A 120 9.62 1.36 -6.79
CA GLN A 120 10.53 1.25 -7.92
C GLN A 120 11.15 -0.15 -8.02
N MET A 121 11.64 -0.69 -6.90
CA MET A 121 12.16 -2.06 -6.81
C MET A 121 11.08 -3.10 -7.10
N LYS A 122 9.81 -2.84 -6.77
CA LYS A 122 8.73 -3.75 -7.09
C LYS A 122 8.36 -3.70 -8.57
N ALA A 123 8.29 -2.50 -9.14
CA ALA A 123 7.92 -2.29 -10.54
C ALA A 123 8.90 -2.93 -11.53
N ASN A 124 10.18 -3.07 -11.16
CA ASN A 124 11.20 -3.73 -11.97
C ASN A 124 11.55 -5.15 -11.50
N ASP A 125 10.63 -5.82 -10.77
CA ASP A 125 10.82 -7.18 -10.24
C ASP A 125 12.12 -7.37 -9.43
N SER A 126 12.48 -6.35 -8.66
CA SER A 126 13.68 -6.32 -7.81
C SER A 126 14.94 -6.66 -8.60
N ALA A 127 15.07 -6.14 -9.82
CA ALA A 127 16.14 -6.48 -10.77
C ALA A 127 17.54 -6.39 -10.15
N THR A 128 17.78 -5.37 -9.31
CA THR A 128 19.04 -5.17 -8.59
C THR A 128 19.29 -6.28 -7.56
N CYS A 129 18.28 -6.64 -6.76
CA CYS A 129 18.35 -7.77 -5.84
C CYS A 129 18.65 -9.07 -6.60
N ARG A 130 17.92 -9.32 -7.69
CA ARG A 130 18.05 -10.54 -8.49
C ARG A 130 19.42 -10.64 -9.17
N SER A 131 20.08 -9.53 -9.48
CA SER A 131 21.43 -9.58 -10.06
C SER A 131 22.44 -10.39 -9.22
N CYS A 132 22.20 -10.49 -7.91
CA CYS A 132 22.98 -11.32 -6.97
C CYS A 132 22.17 -12.47 -6.33
N HIS A 133 20.85 -12.32 -6.15
CA HIS A 133 19.97 -13.24 -5.45
C HIS A 133 18.93 -13.89 -6.38
N GLN A 134 19.30 -15.01 -6.99
CA GLN A 134 18.41 -15.75 -7.88
C GLN A 134 17.70 -16.90 -7.15
N PHE A 135 16.39 -17.07 -7.38
CA PHE A 135 15.60 -18.10 -6.69
C PHE A 135 16.08 -19.53 -6.98
N ASP A 136 16.59 -19.79 -8.19
CA ASP A 136 17.14 -21.09 -8.58
C ASP A 136 18.51 -21.39 -7.95
N ALA A 137 19.24 -20.36 -7.51
CA ALA A 137 20.50 -20.47 -6.80
C ALA A 137 20.32 -20.49 -5.26
N MET A 138 19.11 -20.26 -4.74
CA MET A 138 18.83 -20.33 -3.31
C MET A 138 18.67 -21.78 -2.83
N ASP A 139 19.51 -22.20 -1.89
CA ASP A 139 19.36 -23.48 -1.20
C ASP A 139 18.29 -23.38 -0.12
N LEU A 140 17.02 -23.60 -0.49
CA LEU A 140 15.88 -23.53 0.43
C LEU A 140 16.08 -24.46 1.63
N GLN A 141 16.64 -25.66 1.44
CA GLN A 141 16.79 -26.65 2.50
C GLN A 141 17.70 -26.19 3.65
N LYS A 142 18.59 -25.22 3.40
CA LYS A 142 19.46 -24.62 4.43
C LYS A 142 18.84 -23.41 5.13
N GLN A 143 17.67 -22.97 4.72
CA GLN A 143 16.95 -21.86 5.37
C GLN A 143 16.14 -22.37 6.56
N SER A 144 15.66 -21.45 7.41
CA SER A 144 14.72 -21.80 8.48
C SER A 144 13.42 -22.36 7.88
N ALA A 145 12.69 -23.19 8.65
CA ALA A 145 11.46 -23.81 8.17
C ALA A 145 10.39 -22.79 7.71
N ASP A 146 10.35 -21.61 8.33
CA ASP A 146 9.43 -20.54 7.94
C ASP A 146 9.90 -19.82 6.68
N ALA A 147 11.20 -19.51 6.56
CA ALA A 147 11.76 -18.92 5.35
C ALA A 147 11.57 -19.83 4.12
N GLN A 148 11.70 -21.16 4.30
CA GLN A 148 11.40 -22.14 3.25
C GLN A 148 9.97 -22.03 2.73
N LYS A 149 9.00 -22.01 3.64
CA LYS A 149 7.57 -21.90 3.29
C LYS A 149 7.28 -20.56 2.60
N MET A 150 7.83 -19.48 3.14
CA MET A 150 7.58 -18.12 2.61
C MET A 150 8.23 -17.92 1.25
N HIS A 151 9.46 -18.39 1.01
CA HIS A 151 10.06 -18.34 -0.32
C HIS A 151 9.32 -19.22 -1.33
N ALA A 152 8.88 -20.42 -0.94
CA ALA A 152 8.07 -21.27 -1.81
C ALA A 152 6.74 -20.60 -2.21
N LEU A 153 6.10 -19.92 -1.25
CA LEU A 153 4.90 -19.13 -1.50
C LEU A 153 5.19 -17.93 -2.43
N GLY A 154 6.24 -17.15 -2.15
CA GLY A 154 6.61 -15.98 -2.95
C GLY A 154 6.92 -16.34 -4.41
N ILE A 155 7.59 -17.48 -4.64
CA ILE A 155 7.83 -18.00 -6.01
C ILE A 155 6.50 -18.35 -6.69
N LYS A 156 5.60 -19.07 -6.00
CA LYS A 156 4.31 -19.48 -6.54
C LYS A 156 3.42 -18.28 -6.90
N GLU A 157 3.37 -17.29 -6.02
CA GLU A 157 2.55 -16.08 -6.16
C GLU A 157 3.24 -14.98 -6.98
N LYS A 158 4.42 -15.25 -7.55
CA LYS A 158 5.22 -14.30 -8.37
C LYS A 158 5.52 -12.98 -7.65
N GLN A 159 5.83 -13.05 -6.36
CA GLN A 159 6.23 -11.91 -5.56
C GLN A 159 7.67 -11.48 -5.87
N THR A 160 7.95 -10.21 -5.65
CA THR A 160 9.27 -9.59 -5.77
C THR A 160 10.02 -9.67 -4.45
N CYS A 161 11.34 -9.47 -4.44
CA CYS A 161 12.14 -9.55 -3.22
C CYS A 161 11.72 -8.50 -2.18
N ILE A 162 11.42 -7.29 -2.65
CA ILE A 162 11.07 -6.13 -1.81
C ILE A 162 9.65 -6.21 -1.21
N ASP A 163 8.82 -7.16 -1.66
CA ASP A 163 7.51 -7.41 -1.04
C ASP A 163 7.64 -7.89 0.41
N CYS A 164 8.72 -8.64 0.72
CA CYS A 164 9.02 -9.12 2.07
C CYS A 164 10.24 -8.44 2.70
N HIS A 165 11.31 -8.24 1.92
CA HIS A 165 12.59 -7.79 2.46
C HIS A 165 12.70 -6.27 2.49
N LYS A 166 11.95 -5.63 3.39
CA LYS A 166 12.06 -4.19 3.65
C LYS A 166 13.03 -3.93 4.81
N GLY A 167 13.68 -2.77 4.80
CA GLY A 167 14.67 -2.41 5.82
C GLY A 167 15.96 -3.27 5.79
N ILE A 168 16.39 -3.71 4.60
CA ILE A 168 17.55 -4.60 4.43
C ILE A 168 18.86 -3.92 4.86
N ALA A 169 19.06 -2.69 4.40
CA ALA A 169 20.29 -1.92 4.60
C ALA A 169 20.09 -0.63 5.39
N HIS A 170 18.84 -0.17 5.48
CA HIS A 170 18.46 1.07 6.13
C HIS A 170 17.43 0.76 7.20
N PHE A 171 17.41 1.53 8.28
CA PHE A 171 16.40 1.35 9.31
C PHE A 171 15.01 1.56 8.71
N PRO A 172 14.05 0.66 9.00
CA PRO A 172 12.68 0.83 8.51
C PRO A 172 12.11 2.13 9.08
N PRO A 173 11.31 2.87 8.29
CA PRO A 173 10.62 4.05 8.81
C PRO A 173 9.71 3.66 9.97
N GLU A 174 9.58 4.55 10.96
CA GLU A 174 8.49 4.44 11.92
C GLU A 174 7.17 4.59 11.18
N ILE A 175 6.30 3.58 11.33
CA ILE A 175 4.96 3.62 10.78
C ILE A 175 4.08 4.39 11.75
N THR A 176 4.22 5.71 11.70
CA THR A 176 3.13 6.57 12.15
C THR A 176 2.28 6.79 10.91
N ILE A 177 1.14 6.10 10.80
CA ILE A 177 0.13 6.58 9.87
C ILE A 177 -0.35 7.90 10.44
N ASP A 178 0.25 8.95 9.88
CA ASP A 178 0.10 10.34 10.29
C ASP A 178 -1.38 10.62 10.50
N SER A 179 -1.73 11.26 11.62
CA SER A 179 -3.09 11.72 11.87
C SER A 179 -3.60 12.50 10.66
N LYS A 180 -2.72 13.15 9.90
CA LYS A 180 -3.06 13.85 8.65
C LYS A 180 -3.74 13.00 7.57
N ALA A 181 -3.37 11.74 7.39
CA ALA A 181 -4.01 10.90 6.35
C ALA A 181 -5.45 10.56 6.74
N HIS A 182 -5.66 10.24 8.02
CA HIS A 182 -6.98 10.06 8.60
C HIS A 182 -7.79 11.38 8.62
N ASP A 183 -7.16 12.49 9.01
CA ASP A 183 -7.76 13.83 9.05
C ASP A 183 -8.17 14.30 7.64
N ALA A 184 -7.35 14.00 6.62
CA ALA A 184 -7.68 14.27 5.22
C ALA A 184 -8.89 13.45 4.76
N LEU A 185 -9.00 12.18 5.18
CA LEU A 185 -10.15 11.33 4.91
C LEU A 185 -11.43 11.90 5.54
N LEU A 186 -11.36 12.32 6.81
CA LEU A 186 -12.45 12.98 7.53
C LEU A 186 -12.85 14.31 6.86
N GLU A 187 -11.87 15.11 6.44
CA GLU A 187 -12.12 16.39 5.79
C GLU A 187 -12.78 16.22 4.43
N HIS A 188 -12.35 15.24 3.63
CA HIS A 188 -13.02 14.89 2.39
C HIS A 188 -14.47 14.46 2.65
N ALA A 189 -14.71 13.64 3.68
CA ALA A 189 -16.05 13.21 4.06
C ALA A 189 -16.97 14.39 4.41
N ARG A 190 -16.44 15.48 5.00
CA ARG A 190 -17.20 16.72 5.27
C ARG A 190 -17.56 17.49 4.01
N GLN A 191 -16.76 17.37 2.95
CA GLN A 191 -16.96 18.05 1.68
C GLN A 191 -17.95 17.31 0.75
N THR A 192 -18.40 16.11 1.13
CA THR A 192 -19.36 15.34 0.35
C THR A 192 -20.66 16.13 0.11
N PRO A 193 -21.09 16.33 -1.15
CA PRO A 193 -22.29 17.08 -1.49
C PRO A 193 -23.56 16.53 -0.83
N ALA A 194 -24.48 17.41 -0.41
CA ALA A 194 -25.73 17.04 0.26
C ALA A 194 -26.67 16.16 -0.59
N ASP A 195 -26.51 16.20 -1.90
CA ASP A 195 -27.29 15.48 -2.92
C ASP A 195 -26.60 14.20 -3.43
N ALA A 196 -25.47 13.80 -2.84
CA ALA A 196 -24.85 12.50 -3.09
C ALA A 196 -25.89 11.38 -2.91
N LYS A 197 -26.02 10.51 -3.91
CA LYS A 197 -27.00 9.41 -3.90
C LYS A 197 -26.61 8.26 -2.99
N GLU A 198 -25.32 8.07 -2.82
CA GLU A 198 -24.71 7.02 -2.00
C GLU A 198 -23.65 7.66 -1.13
N VAL A 199 -23.54 7.19 0.10
CA VAL A 199 -22.51 7.64 1.05
C VAL A 199 -21.93 6.48 1.84
N TYR A 200 -20.69 6.65 2.29
CA TYR A 200 -19.88 5.64 2.98
C TYR A 200 -19.29 6.26 4.25
N PRO A 201 -19.73 5.86 5.46
CA PRO A 201 -19.18 6.36 6.71
C PRO A 201 -17.69 6.05 6.80
N VAL A 202 -16.92 6.98 7.36
CA VAL A 202 -15.46 6.84 7.53
C VAL A 202 -15.09 6.29 8.90
N ALA A 203 -15.91 6.56 9.90
CA ALA A 203 -15.81 6.08 11.27
C ALA A 203 -17.16 5.47 11.71
N PRO A 204 -17.22 4.73 12.83
CA PRO A 204 -18.49 4.34 13.43
C PRO A 204 -19.37 5.57 13.68
N ALA A 205 -20.58 5.57 13.13
CA ALA A 205 -21.47 6.73 13.18
C ALA A 205 -22.84 6.38 13.77
N PRO A 206 -23.39 7.22 14.66
CA PRO A 206 -24.72 7.01 15.20
C PRO A 206 -25.81 7.23 14.14
N LEU A 207 -26.78 6.32 14.12
CA LEU A 207 -27.99 6.35 13.30
C LEU A 207 -29.15 7.01 14.07
N GLY A 208 -28.88 8.17 14.68
CA GLY A 208 -29.73 8.74 15.73
C GLY A 208 -29.82 7.79 16.94
N ASN A 209 -31.04 7.49 17.39
CA ASN A 209 -31.26 6.56 18.50
C ASN A 209 -31.41 5.09 18.05
N LEU A 210 -31.36 4.83 16.73
CA LEU A 210 -31.66 3.51 16.16
C LEU A 210 -30.48 2.55 16.24
N GLY A 211 -29.25 3.04 16.41
CA GLY A 211 -28.06 2.20 16.43
C GLY A 211 -26.80 2.92 15.94
N ASN A 212 -25.81 2.14 15.54
CA ASN A 212 -24.58 2.62 14.92
C ASN A 212 -24.36 1.91 13.58
N VAL A 213 -23.94 2.68 12.57
CA VAL A 213 -23.39 2.16 11.32
C VAL A 213 -21.88 2.16 11.41
N TYR A 214 -21.24 1.24 10.70
CA TYR A 214 -19.79 1.11 10.72
C TYR A 214 -19.13 1.54 9.41
N PRO A 215 -17.80 1.78 9.42
CA PRO A 215 -17.07 2.30 8.26
C PRO A 215 -17.29 1.50 6.98
N ALA A 216 -17.23 2.22 5.87
CA ALA A 216 -17.39 1.75 4.49
C ALA A 216 -18.70 1.02 4.17
N THR A 217 -19.69 1.06 5.08
CA THR A 217 -21.04 0.57 4.80
C THR A 217 -21.66 1.44 3.72
N LYS A 218 -22.12 0.82 2.63
CA LYS A 218 -22.90 1.53 1.61
C LYS A 218 -24.24 1.99 2.19
N LEU A 219 -24.53 3.27 2.03
CA LEU A 219 -25.79 3.88 2.45
C LEU A 219 -26.43 4.63 1.29
N ASN A 220 -27.68 4.31 0.97
CA ASN A 220 -28.43 5.03 -0.06
C ASN A 220 -29.06 6.29 0.57
N VAL A 221 -28.81 7.46 0.01
CA VAL A 221 -29.42 8.71 0.48
C VAL A 221 -30.83 8.81 -0.08
N VAL A 222 -31.83 8.76 0.81
CA VAL A 222 -33.25 8.76 0.47
C VAL A 222 -33.94 10.09 0.74
N GLY A 223 -33.26 11.01 1.43
CA GLY A 223 -33.81 12.32 1.75
C GLY A 223 -32.96 13.12 2.74
N LYS A 224 -33.62 14.07 3.41
CA LYS A 224 -33.04 14.89 4.48
C LYS A 224 -33.91 14.77 5.74
N SER A 225 -33.26 14.72 6.89
CA SER A 225 -33.87 14.69 8.21
C SER A 225 -33.27 15.80 9.06
N GLY A 226 -33.84 17.02 8.97
CA GLY A 226 -33.25 18.21 9.58
C GLY A 226 -31.93 18.58 8.91
N ASP A 227 -30.87 18.78 9.71
CA ASP A 227 -29.50 19.00 9.21
C ASP A 227 -28.79 17.69 8.83
N ALA A 228 -29.36 16.53 9.18
CA ALA A 228 -28.83 15.22 8.85
C ALA A 228 -29.37 14.69 7.52
N ARG A 229 -28.62 13.76 6.90
CA ARG A 229 -29.10 13.00 5.74
C ARG A 229 -30.01 11.89 6.20
N GLU A 230 -31.09 11.65 5.47
CA GLU A 230 -31.84 10.40 5.66
C GLU A 230 -31.25 9.34 4.74
N VAL A 231 -30.77 8.25 5.35
CA VAL A 231 -30.10 7.15 4.65
C VAL A 231 -30.87 5.86 4.81
N GLU A 232 -30.74 4.98 3.83
CA GLU A 232 -31.27 3.62 3.84
C GLU A 232 -30.13 2.61 3.79
N ILE A 233 -30.13 1.72 4.78
CA ILE A 233 -29.18 0.60 4.90
C ILE A 233 -29.92 -0.66 4.47
N THR A 234 -29.33 -1.44 3.57
CA THR A 234 -29.85 -2.74 3.16
C THR A 234 -28.87 -3.84 3.53
N GLY A 235 -29.38 -4.97 4.04
CA GLY A 235 -28.55 -6.12 4.39
C GLY A 235 -29.40 -7.30 4.85
N SER A 236 -28.82 -8.20 5.62
CA SER A 236 -29.50 -9.39 6.16
C SER A 236 -29.43 -9.45 7.67
N GLN A 237 -30.48 -9.97 8.31
CA GLN A 237 -30.53 -10.30 9.73
C GLN A 237 -30.55 -11.81 9.92
N MET A 238 -29.84 -12.29 10.94
CA MET A 238 -29.89 -13.68 11.37
C MET A 238 -30.87 -13.82 12.55
N GLN A 239 -31.69 -14.86 12.54
CA GLN A 239 -32.63 -15.15 13.63
C GLN A 239 -31.86 -15.33 14.95
N GLY A 240 -32.32 -14.65 16.01
CA GLY A 240 -31.62 -14.60 17.30
C GLY A 240 -30.49 -13.57 17.40
N ALA A 241 -30.14 -12.90 16.30
CA ALA A 241 -29.17 -11.79 16.27
C ALA A 241 -29.76 -10.54 15.59
N GLU A 242 -31.04 -10.27 15.84
CA GLU A 242 -31.80 -9.19 15.20
C GLU A 242 -31.28 -7.78 15.56
N GLN A 243 -30.38 -7.65 16.55
CA GLN A 243 -29.68 -6.39 16.80
C GLN A 243 -28.57 -6.07 15.79
N VAL A 244 -28.30 -6.92 14.80
CA VAL A 244 -27.19 -6.72 13.83
C VAL A 244 -27.71 -6.80 12.40
N ILE A 245 -27.32 -5.85 11.56
CA ILE A 245 -27.48 -5.93 10.10
C ILE A 245 -26.14 -6.37 9.51
N TYR A 246 -26.14 -7.52 8.86
CA TYR A 246 -25.00 -8.08 8.14
C TYR A 246 -25.07 -7.73 6.65
N LEU A 247 -23.93 -7.84 5.95
CA LEU A 247 -23.85 -7.60 4.51
C LEU A 247 -24.82 -8.49 3.72
N ALA A 248 -24.77 -9.80 3.96
CA ALA A 248 -25.66 -10.77 3.33
C ALA A 248 -25.80 -12.05 4.16
N ALA A 249 -26.75 -12.91 3.80
CA ALA A 249 -26.90 -14.23 4.41
C ALA A 249 -25.60 -15.05 4.30
N GLY A 250 -25.11 -15.55 5.45
CA GLY A 250 -23.85 -16.29 5.52
C GLY A 250 -22.57 -15.43 5.48
N GLN A 251 -22.66 -14.13 5.14
CA GLN A 251 -21.55 -13.19 5.12
C GLN A 251 -21.63 -12.24 6.33
N ARG A 252 -20.90 -12.59 7.40
CA ARG A 252 -21.01 -11.94 8.73
C ARG A 252 -20.22 -10.63 8.84
N LEU A 253 -20.10 -9.88 7.75
CA LEU A 253 -19.62 -8.49 7.80
C LEU A 253 -20.71 -7.62 8.41
N VAL A 254 -20.42 -6.97 9.55
CA VAL A 254 -21.38 -6.14 10.27
C VAL A 254 -21.46 -4.74 9.64
N LEU A 255 -22.63 -4.41 9.10
CA LEU A 255 -22.94 -3.09 8.54
C LEU A 255 -23.42 -2.12 9.62
N ALA A 256 -24.32 -2.59 10.50
CA ALA A 256 -24.86 -1.80 11.60
C ALA A 256 -25.23 -2.64 12.82
N THR A 257 -25.14 -2.04 14.01
CA THR A 257 -25.72 -2.56 15.26
C THR A 257 -26.91 -1.70 15.66
N LEU A 258 -27.94 -2.31 16.25
CA LEU A 258 -29.23 -1.69 16.50
C LEU A 258 -29.57 -1.66 17.99
N THR A 259 -30.22 -0.58 18.41
CA THR A 259 -30.89 -0.49 19.71
C THR A 259 -32.24 -1.22 19.66
N ASP A 260 -32.94 -1.31 20.81
CA ASP A 260 -34.32 -1.82 20.83
C ASP A 260 -35.28 -1.00 19.97
N GLU A 261 -35.04 0.31 19.83
CA GLU A 261 -35.78 1.19 18.92
C GLU A 261 -35.43 0.88 17.46
N GLY A 262 -34.14 0.71 17.16
CA GLY A 262 -33.68 0.29 15.84
C GLY A 262 -34.31 -1.02 15.37
N LYS A 263 -34.34 -2.04 16.24
CA LYS A 263 -34.97 -3.33 15.93
C LYS A 263 -36.43 -3.19 15.52
N LYS A 264 -37.17 -2.26 16.12
CA LYS A 264 -38.58 -1.99 15.78
C LYS A 264 -38.73 -1.17 14.49
N ALA A 265 -37.73 -0.35 14.16
CA ALA A 265 -37.72 0.48 12.96
C ALA A 265 -37.28 -0.28 11.69
N VAL A 266 -36.60 -1.42 11.84
CA VAL A 266 -36.21 -2.27 10.72
C VAL A 266 -37.42 -2.81 9.97
N LYS A 267 -37.38 -2.73 8.64
CA LYS A 267 -38.36 -3.33 7.74
C LYS A 267 -37.79 -4.58 7.10
N ALA A 268 -38.48 -5.71 7.29
CA ALA A 268 -38.16 -6.94 6.56
C ALA A 268 -38.54 -6.78 5.08
N THR A 269 -37.62 -7.15 4.19
CA THR A 269 -37.81 -7.12 2.73
C THR A 269 -37.90 -8.52 2.12
N SER A 270 -37.64 -9.56 2.92
CA SER A 270 -37.91 -10.96 2.58
C SER A 270 -38.45 -11.73 3.79
N ASP A 271 -38.99 -12.91 3.52
CA ASP A 271 -39.28 -13.91 4.55
C ASP A 271 -37.99 -14.54 5.09
N TRP A 272 -38.15 -15.28 6.18
CA TRP A 272 -37.07 -16.04 6.81
C TRP A 272 -36.73 -17.30 6.00
N GLU A 273 -35.47 -17.45 5.62
CA GLU A 273 -34.96 -18.58 4.84
C GLU A 273 -33.75 -19.23 5.52
N LYS A 274 -33.64 -20.55 5.42
CA LYS A 274 -32.50 -21.30 5.97
C LYS A 274 -31.34 -21.34 4.99
N ASP A 275 -30.14 -21.06 5.49
CA ASP A 275 -28.90 -21.30 4.75
C ASP A 275 -28.51 -22.79 4.80
N PRO A 276 -27.52 -23.23 3.98
CA PRO A 276 -27.03 -24.62 3.98
C PRO A 276 -26.46 -25.12 5.31
N TYR A 277 -26.19 -24.22 6.26
CA TYR A 277 -25.64 -24.52 7.58
C TYR A 277 -26.71 -24.50 8.68
N GLY A 278 -27.98 -24.28 8.32
CA GLY A 278 -29.12 -24.28 9.22
C GLY A 278 -29.39 -22.95 9.93
N ASN A 279 -28.64 -21.88 9.63
CA ASN A 279 -28.96 -20.55 10.16
C ASN A 279 -30.12 -19.95 9.37
N VAL A 280 -31.00 -19.22 10.05
CA VAL A 280 -32.17 -18.61 9.42
C VAL A 280 -31.91 -17.12 9.22
N TRP A 281 -32.12 -16.64 8.00
CA TRP A 281 -31.81 -15.28 7.55
C TRP A 281 -33.02 -14.62 6.92
N ARG A 282 -33.10 -13.29 7.00
CA ARG A 282 -34.01 -12.47 6.20
C ARG A 282 -33.30 -11.23 5.70
N ASN A 283 -33.73 -10.69 4.57
CA ASN A 283 -33.29 -9.38 4.11
C ASN A 283 -34.07 -8.28 4.81
N VAL A 284 -33.38 -7.19 5.09
CA VAL A 284 -33.92 -6.04 5.81
C VAL A 284 -33.45 -4.73 5.21
N SER A 285 -34.26 -3.70 5.46
CA SER A 285 -33.89 -2.30 5.23
C SER A 285 -34.14 -1.49 6.49
N LEU A 286 -33.26 -0.52 6.77
CA LEU A 286 -33.43 0.44 7.85
C LEU A 286 -33.24 1.85 7.29
N ARG A 287 -34.21 2.73 7.54
CA ARG A 287 -34.04 4.16 7.31
C ARG A 287 -33.67 4.85 8.61
N ALA A 288 -32.65 5.69 8.56
CA ALA A 288 -32.14 6.38 9.73
C ALA A 288 -31.51 7.73 9.37
N PRO A 289 -31.47 8.69 10.31
CA PRO A 289 -30.69 9.90 10.13
C PRO A 289 -29.19 9.59 10.28
N LEU A 290 -28.38 10.17 9.40
CA LEU A 290 -26.92 10.19 9.49
C LEU A 290 -26.46 11.65 9.57
N ALA A 291 -25.99 12.05 10.74
CA ALA A 291 -25.45 13.39 10.98
C ALA A 291 -23.95 13.47 10.67
N GLU A 292 -23.22 12.36 10.83
CA GLU A 292 -21.77 12.33 10.64
C GLU A 292 -21.37 12.44 9.17
N PRO A 293 -20.20 13.04 8.89
CA PRO A 293 -19.62 13.07 7.55
C PRO A 293 -19.39 11.67 6.97
N ALA A 294 -19.59 11.55 5.66
CA ALA A 294 -19.41 10.29 4.94
C ALA A 294 -18.90 10.60 3.52
N LEU A 295 -18.14 9.69 2.93
CA LEU A 295 -17.60 9.83 1.58
C LEU A 295 -18.68 9.53 0.54
N SER A 296 -18.58 10.13 -0.65
CA SER A 296 -19.44 9.78 -1.79
C SER A 296 -19.01 8.50 -2.51
N LYS A 297 -17.79 8.03 -2.27
CA LYS A 297 -17.20 6.83 -2.87
C LYS A 297 -16.34 6.08 -1.85
N PRO A 298 -16.23 4.75 -1.97
CA PRO A 298 -15.42 3.97 -1.04
C PRO A 298 -13.93 3.94 -1.41
N ASP A 299 -13.54 4.39 -2.62
CA ASP A 299 -12.15 4.36 -3.10
C ASP A 299 -11.15 4.99 -2.12
N GLU A 300 -11.52 6.12 -1.50
CA GLU A 300 -10.63 6.85 -0.60
C GLU A 300 -10.37 6.07 0.71
N ILE A 301 -11.41 5.46 1.30
CA ILE A 301 -11.24 4.61 2.49
C ILE A 301 -10.48 3.32 2.14
N TRP A 302 -10.62 2.82 0.91
CA TRP A 302 -9.83 1.68 0.42
C TRP A 302 -8.37 2.02 0.16
N ASN A 303 -8.09 3.22 -0.35
CA ASN A 303 -6.72 3.70 -0.48
C ASN A 303 -6.07 3.87 0.90
N TYR A 304 -6.80 4.43 1.87
CA TYR A 304 -6.36 4.51 3.25
C TYR A 304 -6.07 3.12 3.84
N ALA A 305 -7.00 2.17 3.71
CA ALA A 305 -6.81 0.81 4.20
C ALA A 305 -5.59 0.10 3.59
N LYS A 306 -5.36 0.24 2.28
CA LYS A 306 -4.15 -0.30 1.63
C LYS A 306 -2.87 0.33 2.19
N THR A 307 -2.89 1.62 2.51
CA THR A 307 -1.78 2.28 3.19
C THR A 307 -1.59 1.69 4.58
N LEU A 308 -2.66 1.41 5.34
CA LEU A 308 -2.57 0.70 6.63
C LEU A 308 -1.90 -0.67 6.50
N ASP A 309 -2.32 -1.49 5.54
CA ASP A 309 -1.75 -2.82 5.30
C ASP A 309 -0.25 -2.73 4.93
N GLN A 310 0.08 -1.82 4.02
CA GLN A 310 1.45 -1.60 3.60
C GLN A 310 2.32 -1.07 4.74
N ALA A 311 1.82 -0.15 5.53
CA ALA A 311 2.63 0.43 6.57
C ALA A 311 2.76 -0.56 7.73
N TYR A 312 1.66 -1.01 8.34
CA TYR A 312 1.71 -1.81 9.57
C TYR A 312 1.98 -3.29 9.35
N CYS A 313 1.45 -3.91 8.29
CA CYS A 313 1.50 -5.37 8.13
C CYS A 313 2.65 -5.84 7.23
N SER A 314 3.04 -5.05 6.22
CA SER A 314 4.05 -5.47 5.25
C SER A 314 5.51 -5.45 5.75
N GLY A 315 5.74 -4.99 6.98
CA GLY A 315 7.05 -5.07 7.64
C GLY A 315 7.41 -6.48 8.12
N CYS A 316 6.42 -7.36 8.33
CA CYS A 316 6.65 -8.72 8.85
C CYS A 316 6.61 -9.81 7.77
N HIS A 317 5.80 -9.63 6.73
CA HIS A 317 5.68 -10.53 5.58
C HIS A 317 5.10 -9.77 4.39
N ALA A 318 5.16 -10.34 3.18
CA ALA A 318 4.44 -9.77 2.04
C ALA A 318 2.94 -9.63 2.35
N PRO A 319 2.28 -8.57 1.86
CA PRO A 319 0.84 -8.41 1.99
C PRO A 319 0.10 -9.67 1.53
N ILE A 320 -0.79 -10.17 2.38
CA ILE A 320 -1.64 -11.31 2.04
C ILE A 320 -2.75 -10.78 1.14
N SER A 321 -2.91 -11.37 -0.05
CA SER A 321 -4.02 -11.00 -0.94
C SER A 321 -5.36 -11.06 -0.20
N SER A 322 -6.20 -10.03 -0.35
CA SER A 322 -7.54 -9.98 0.24
C SER A 322 -8.42 -11.16 -0.20
N GLU A 323 -8.12 -11.75 -1.35
CA GLU A 323 -8.81 -12.92 -1.90
C GLU A 323 -8.32 -14.26 -1.31
N HIS A 324 -7.41 -14.24 -0.33
CA HIS A 324 -6.91 -15.47 0.28
C HIS A 324 -7.92 -16.11 1.23
N TYR A 325 -8.60 -15.29 2.05
CA TYR A 325 -9.56 -15.75 3.06
C TYR A 325 -11.02 -15.33 2.73
N THR A 326 -11.98 -15.97 3.41
CA THR A 326 -13.40 -15.57 3.34
C THR A 326 -13.68 -14.33 4.17
N VAL A 327 -14.79 -13.66 3.88
CA VAL A 327 -15.31 -12.52 4.64
C VAL A 327 -15.43 -12.83 6.15
N ASN A 328 -15.73 -14.09 6.49
CA ASN A 328 -15.88 -14.54 7.88
C ASN A 328 -14.55 -14.87 8.58
N ALA A 329 -13.49 -15.18 7.81
CA ALA A 329 -12.18 -15.56 8.36
C ALA A 329 -11.28 -14.35 8.61
N TRP A 330 -11.38 -13.31 7.78
CA TRP A 330 -10.55 -12.11 7.85
C TRP A 330 -10.51 -11.42 9.23
N PRO A 331 -11.62 -11.26 9.98
CA PRO A 331 -11.56 -10.61 11.30
C PRO A 331 -10.59 -11.27 12.29
N SER A 332 -10.51 -12.60 12.30
CA SER A 332 -9.58 -13.31 13.17
C SER A 332 -8.13 -13.17 12.69
N VAL A 333 -7.92 -13.15 11.38
CA VAL A 333 -6.57 -12.98 10.78
C VAL A 333 -6.06 -11.57 11.05
N ALA A 334 -6.86 -10.55 10.73
CA ALA A 334 -6.54 -9.15 10.96
C ALA A 334 -6.28 -8.85 12.43
N LYS A 335 -7.10 -9.38 13.35
CA LYS A 335 -6.82 -9.28 14.80
C LYS A 335 -5.47 -9.87 15.19
N GLY A 336 -5.09 -11.00 14.60
CA GLY A 336 -3.79 -11.63 14.83
C GLY A 336 -2.60 -10.86 14.24
N MET A 337 -2.81 -10.16 13.12
CA MET A 337 -1.83 -9.25 12.52
C MET A 337 -1.67 -8.00 13.39
N GLY A 338 -2.77 -7.31 13.68
CA GLY A 338 -2.78 -6.06 14.44
C GLY A 338 -2.18 -6.19 15.84
N ALA A 339 -2.38 -7.33 16.52
CA ALA A 339 -1.79 -7.59 17.84
C ALA A 339 -0.25 -7.66 17.87
N ARG A 340 0.41 -7.70 16.70
CA ARG A 340 1.88 -7.70 16.54
C ARG A 340 2.43 -6.37 16.02
N THR A 341 1.56 -5.39 15.90
CA THR A 341 1.85 -4.05 15.38
C THR A 341 1.36 -3.01 16.37
N ASP A 342 1.69 -1.74 16.13
CA ASP A 342 1.21 -0.57 16.86
C ASP A 342 -0.04 0.08 16.23
N ILE A 343 -0.68 -0.60 15.27
CA ILE A 343 -1.92 -0.13 14.64
C ILE A 343 -3.02 0.15 15.67
N SER A 344 -3.74 1.26 15.50
CA SER A 344 -4.87 1.60 16.37
C SER A 344 -6.04 0.64 16.15
N ALA A 345 -6.95 0.54 17.13
CA ALA A 345 -8.15 -0.29 16.99
C ALA A 345 -9.09 0.19 15.88
N GLU A 346 -9.13 1.50 15.63
CA GLU A 346 -9.94 2.14 14.58
C GLU A 346 -9.38 1.83 13.19
N ASP A 347 -8.09 2.03 13.00
CA ASP A 347 -7.39 1.69 11.76
C ASP A 347 -7.48 0.19 11.47
N LEU A 348 -7.33 -0.65 12.49
CA LEU A 348 -7.46 -2.09 12.32
C LEU A 348 -8.88 -2.48 11.89
N ASP A 349 -9.93 -1.80 12.36
CA ASP A 349 -11.31 -2.04 11.90
C ASP A 349 -11.46 -1.66 10.42
N ILE A 350 -10.96 -0.49 10.01
CA ILE A 350 -10.97 -0.05 8.60
C ILE A 350 -10.23 -1.04 7.70
N LEU A 351 -9.02 -1.47 8.11
CA LEU A 351 -8.23 -2.46 7.38
C LEU A 351 -8.94 -3.82 7.31
N THR A 352 -9.50 -4.29 8.43
CA THR A 352 -10.27 -5.53 8.48
C THR A 352 -11.47 -5.49 7.52
N ARG A 353 -12.18 -4.36 7.48
CA ARG A 353 -13.31 -4.15 6.59
C ARG A 353 -12.87 -4.18 5.14
N TRP A 354 -11.77 -3.52 4.78
CA TRP A 354 -11.21 -3.60 3.43
C TRP A 354 -10.98 -5.06 3.01
N PHE A 355 -10.32 -5.86 3.85
CA PHE A 355 -10.14 -7.29 3.61
C PHE A 355 -11.48 -8.03 3.45
N GLN A 356 -12.49 -7.71 4.27
CA GLN A 356 -13.81 -8.32 4.21
C GLN A 356 -14.58 -7.98 2.93
N TYR A 357 -14.58 -6.72 2.48
CA TYR A 357 -15.23 -6.29 1.23
C TYR A 357 -14.53 -6.81 -0.02
N HIS A 358 -13.23 -7.13 0.09
CA HIS A 358 -12.42 -7.68 -1.01
C HIS A 358 -12.10 -9.17 -0.81
N ALA A 359 -12.89 -9.86 0.02
CA ALA A 359 -12.71 -11.26 0.33
C ALA A 359 -13.09 -12.17 -0.83
N LYS A 360 -12.58 -13.41 -0.81
CA LYS A 360 -12.75 -14.36 -1.93
C LYS A 360 -14.18 -14.73 -2.26
N ASP A 361 -15.08 -14.65 -1.27
CA ASP A 361 -16.48 -15.06 -1.35
C ASP A 361 -17.44 -13.87 -1.48
N ILE A 362 -16.94 -12.66 -1.77
CA ILE A 362 -17.75 -11.48 -2.09
C ILE A 362 -17.97 -11.41 -3.61
N ALA A 363 -19.24 -11.55 -4.03
CA ALA A 363 -19.64 -11.61 -5.44
C ALA A 363 -19.75 -10.22 -6.11
N THR A 364 -20.04 -9.17 -5.34
CA THR A 364 -20.10 -7.77 -5.80
C THR A 364 -18.98 -6.99 -5.12
N ARG A 365 -17.90 -6.77 -5.88
CA ARG A 365 -16.78 -5.92 -5.49
C ARG A 365 -17.19 -4.49 -5.86
N GLU A 366 -17.40 -3.63 -4.86
CA GLU A 366 -17.68 -2.20 -5.09
C GLU A 366 -16.41 -1.39 -5.34
#